data_AF-A0A7K4H6I8-F1
#
_entry.id   AF-A0A7K4H6I8-F1
#
_cell.length_a   1.000
_cell.length_b   1.000
_cell.length_c   1.000
_cell.angle_alpha   90.00
_cell.angle_beta   90.00
_cell.angle_gamma   90.00
#
_symmetry.space_group_name_H-M   'P 1'
#
loop_
_entity.id
_entity.type
_entity.pdbx_description
1 polymer ?
#
loop_
_entity_poly.entity_id
_entity_poly.type
_entity_poly.pdbx_seq_one_letter_code
_entity_poly.pdbx_strand_id
1 'polypeptide(L)'
;MVRFSIKKIIYFSIIVLTLLPLVSLNLNYSLTNSGENNFSEGISLSNGDLDVDLSILPEINYTILNNLWYNPKIEMLIITPDDTDFINAVVPLMEWKNEKGVKTIILSNFSLYEGRDTAEKIRNMIKEYYEKENIRWVLLAGDAQDDLIPIRKVYNPDVLRWEDGRTETVGDEYYKPTDFYYADLNGTWDSDDDGIWGEAPQDNTYGLDEISWDPEVYVGRLPADNANELGIMINKTLKYETDPEVGDWMNRMLLAGGISEYNPQEYESQLTSYIIDNYAKDEVNYTHLIEEEGNLTRSNLRNYFNDGYSTVIMAGHGGRPQYYYKNPYDWGYTSSDADSSSNINKPSLVYLDACTLSSYDLGDNSIGETLIKREDGGAIGVIGGLRVTWYLRYDDNLEMLNRGNAKLFWKEFFVNKKFQQGRALYDSKGAYITSDYYLRGEASTDLDFERKNILTYCLLGDPELDIYTNKPKLALNPFTENIYEGQLVSITIRDFNGKTVPYARVYLRGSDGKYHTAYADENALVSFRVPAQENEVYNVTITGHNLIPSYFNFTTIPDTTN
;
A
#
# COMPACT_ATOMS: atom_id res chain seq x y z
N MET A 1 23.02 25.48 56.58
CA MET A 1 22.65 24.09 56.91
C MET A 1 21.22 23.86 56.43
N VAL A 2 21.07 23.37 55.19
CA VAL A 2 19.83 22.79 54.66
C VAL A 2 20.27 21.62 53.81
N ARG A 3 19.99 20.39 54.28
CA ARG A 3 20.28 19.14 53.56
C ARG A 3 19.22 18.96 52.49
N PHE A 4 19.62 18.91 51.23
CA PHE A 4 18.74 18.46 50.15
C PHE A 4 18.77 16.93 50.07
N SER A 5 17.58 16.32 50.11
CA SER A 5 17.39 14.88 50.02
C SER A 5 17.49 14.40 48.57
N ILE A 6 18.34 13.38 48.35
CA ILE A 6 18.59 12.68 47.09
C ILE A 6 17.30 12.16 46.41
N LYS A 7 16.19 12.02 47.15
CA LYS A 7 14.90 11.58 46.61
C LYS A 7 14.28 12.55 45.59
N LYS A 8 14.56 13.86 45.60
CA LYS A 8 13.92 14.81 44.66
C LYS A 8 14.55 14.89 43.27
N ILE A 9 15.76 14.36 43.08
CA ILE A 9 16.44 14.37 41.77
C ILE A 9 15.93 13.23 40.88
N ILE A 10 15.56 12.10 41.46
CA ILE A 10 15.02 10.93 40.73
C ILE A 10 13.61 11.22 40.16
N TYR A 11 12.77 11.97 40.89
CA TYR A 11 11.42 12.33 40.41
C TYR A 11 11.42 13.34 39.25
N PHE A 12 12.47 14.15 39.09
CA PHE A 12 12.58 15.07 37.96
C PHE A 12 13.06 14.36 36.69
N SER A 13 13.80 13.25 36.81
CA SER A 13 14.28 12.45 35.69
C SER A 13 13.21 11.52 35.10
N ILE A 14 12.25 11.04 35.90
CA ILE A 14 11.21 10.09 35.41
C ILE A 14 10.04 10.80 34.71
N ILE A 15 9.74 12.07 35.04
CA ILE A 15 8.65 12.84 34.40
C ILE A 15 9.07 13.42 33.04
N VAL A 16 10.37 13.55 32.75
CA VAL A 16 10.87 14.07 31.47
C VAL A 16 11.03 12.95 30.41
N LEU A 17 10.94 11.68 30.81
CA LEU A 17 11.12 10.51 29.92
C LEU A 17 9.82 9.99 29.26
N THR A 18 8.66 10.60 29.55
CA THR A 18 7.37 10.19 28.98
C THR A 18 6.86 11.10 27.85
N LEU A 19 7.62 12.12 27.42
CA LEU A 19 7.12 13.13 26.46
C LEU A 19 8.06 13.58 25.33
N LEU A 20 9.19 12.92 25.05
CA LEU A 20 10.01 13.22 23.85
C LEU A 20 10.60 11.94 23.23
N PRO A 21 10.72 11.85 21.89
CA PRO A 21 11.28 10.70 21.21
C PRO A 21 12.80 10.59 21.47
N LEU A 22 13.26 9.35 21.50
CA LEU A 22 14.58 8.89 21.94
C LEU A 22 15.77 9.69 21.36
N VAL A 23 16.53 10.34 22.23
CA VAL A 23 17.97 10.57 22.01
C VAL A 23 18.72 9.42 22.69
N SER A 24 19.55 8.73 21.91
CA SER A 24 20.41 7.65 22.37
C SER A 24 21.38 8.12 23.47
N LEU A 25 21.12 7.70 24.71
CA LEU A 25 22.04 7.91 25.83
C LEU A 25 23.02 6.73 25.90
N ASN A 26 24.20 6.92 25.32
CA ASN A 26 25.38 6.10 25.64
C ASN A 26 25.87 6.45 27.05
N LEU A 27 25.67 5.53 27.99
CA LEU A 27 26.25 5.62 29.34
C LEU A 27 27.71 5.15 29.30
N ASN A 28 28.64 6.10 29.12
CA ASN A 28 30.06 5.87 29.33
C ASN A 28 30.40 5.98 30.82
N TYR A 29 30.77 4.87 31.45
CA TYR A 29 31.43 4.88 32.75
C TYR A 29 32.93 5.18 32.58
N SER A 30 33.37 6.36 33.00
CA SER A 30 34.79 6.69 33.14
C SER A 30 35.23 6.45 34.58
N LEU A 31 35.93 5.34 34.82
CA LEU A 31 36.70 5.13 36.05
C LEU A 31 38.06 5.80 35.90
N THR A 32 38.24 6.97 36.50
CA THR A 32 39.57 7.57 36.68
C THR A 32 40.30 6.83 37.81
N ASN A 33 41.26 5.97 37.44
CA ASN A 33 42.21 5.39 38.38
C ASN A 33 43.26 6.44 38.79
N SER A 34 43.33 6.76 40.07
CA SER A 34 44.53 7.32 40.68
C SER A 34 44.69 6.79 42.11
N GLY A 35 45.73 5.98 42.33
CA GLY A 35 46.22 5.64 43.66
C GLY A 35 46.21 4.15 43.96
N GLU A 36 47.39 3.55 43.88
CA GLU A 36 47.72 2.20 44.35
C GLU A 36 47.24 1.96 45.78
N ASN A 37 46.62 0.80 46.03
CA ASN A 37 46.97 -0.08 47.15
C ASN A 37 46.30 -1.45 46.98
N ASN A 38 47.13 -2.49 47.06
CA ASN A 38 46.76 -3.90 46.99
C ASN A 38 45.78 -4.30 48.10
N PHE A 39 44.60 -4.79 47.72
CA PHE A 39 43.90 -5.84 48.47
C PHE A 39 43.33 -6.86 47.49
N SER A 40 43.85 -8.08 47.55
CA SER A 40 43.20 -9.26 47.01
C SER A 40 42.02 -9.60 47.92
N GLU A 41 40.82 -9.18 47.55
CA GLU A 41 39.59 -9.78 48.09
C GLU A 41 38.78 -10.32 46.91
N GLY A 42 38.62 -11.64 46.91
CA GLY A 42 37.71 -12.31 46.01
C GLY A 42 36.31 -11.76 46.23
N ILE A 43 35.63 -11.43 45.14
CA ILE A 43 34.19 -11.17 45.18
C ILE A 43 33.52 -12.53 45.39
N SER A 44 33.30 -12.89 46.66
CA SER A 44 32.26 -13.86 46.98
C SER A 44 30.92 -13.18 46.70
N LEU A 45 30.17 -13.68 45.72
CA LEU A 45 28.74 -13.44 45.66
C LEU A 45 28.13 -14.08 46.91
N SER A 46 27.87 -13.26 47.94
CA SER A 46 26.93 -13.68 48.97
C SER A 46 25.58 -13.83 48.29
N ASN A 47 24.90 -14.95 48.52
CA ASN A 47 23.47 -15.15 48.27
C ASN A 47 22.66 -14.12 49.07
N GLY A 48 22.70 -12.86 48.66
CA GLY A 48 21.82 -11.80 49.12
C GLY A 48 20.76 -11.66 48.05
N ASP A 49 19.55 -12.12 48.38
CA ASP A 49 18.35 -11.84 47.61
C ASP A 49 18.34 -10.35 47.28
N LEU A 50 18.53 -10.02 46.01
CA LEU A 50 18.16 -8.72 45.48
C LEU A 50 16.64 -8.69 45.53
N ASP A 51 16.11 -8.19 46.63
CA ASP A 51 14.68 -7.97 46.85
C ASP A 51 14.26 -6.83 45.90
N VAL A 52 14.06 -7.18 44.63
CA VAL A 52 13.51 -6.30 43.62
C VAL A 52 12.04 -6.12 43.98
N ASP A 53 11.66 -4.90 44.33
CA ASP A 53 10.26 -4.57 44.61
C ASP A 53 9.43 -4.68 43.32
N LEU A 54 8.87 -5.88 43.10
CA LEU A 54 8.03 -6.21 41.95
C LEU A 54 6.68 -5.47 41.99
N SER A 55 6.31 -4.84 43.12
CA SER A 55 5.07 -4.03 43.21
C SER A 55 5.13 -2.75 42.38
N ILE A 56 6.31 -2.38 41.88
CA ILE A 56 6.54 -1.23 41.00
C ILE A 56 6.30 -1.61 39.53
N LEU A 57 6.22 -2.90 39.20
CA LEU A 57 5.90 -3.35 37.84
C LEU A 57 4.41 -3.09 37.54
N PRO A 58 4.07 -2.53 36.37
CA PRO A 58 2.68 -2.34 35.99
C PRO A 58 1.94 -3.69 35.94
N GLU A 59 0.80 -3.79 36.60
CA GLU A 59 -0.05 -4.99 36.54
C GLU A 59 -0.49 -5.26 35.09
N ILE A 60 -0.49 -6.54 34.72
CA ILE A 60 -0.98 -6.98 33.41
C ILE A 60 -2.50 -6.82 33.38
N ASN A 61 -3.00 -6.00 32.45
CA ASN A 61 -4.43 -5.93 32.18
C ASN A 61 -4.87 -7.12 31.32
N TYR A 62 -5.19 -8.24 31.97
CA TYR A 62 -5.63 -9.47 31.32
C TYR A 62 -6.91 -9.30 30.49
N THR A 63 -7.78 -8.33 30.82
CA THR A 63 -8.97 -8.03 30.01
C THR A 63 -8.59 -7.45 28.66
N ILE A 64 -7.68 -6.46 28.63
CA ILE A 64 -7.18 -5.89 27.37
C ILE A 64 -6.41 -6.95 26.57
N LEU A 65 -5.54 -7.71 27.25
CA LEU A 65 -4.78 -8.78 26.60
C LEU A 65 -5.72 -9.81 25.95
N ASN A 66 -6.73 -10.28 26.67
CA ASN A 66 -7.71 -11.19 26.11
C ASN A 66 -8.50 -10.51 24.97
N ASN A 67 -8.89 -9.24 25.08
CA ASN A 67 -9.57 -8.60 23.94
C ASN A 67 -8.70 -8.56 22.67
N LEU A 68 -7.39 -8.35 22.78
CA LEU A 68 -6.46 -8.35 21.64
C LEU A 68 -6.34 -9.70 20.92
N TRP A 69 -6.51 -10.80 21.66
CA TRP A 69 -6.39 -12.16 21.14
C TRP A 69 -7.74 -12.79 20.75
N TYR A 70 -8.84 -12.28 21.31
CA TYR A 70 -10.17 -12.91 21.19
C TYR A 70 -11.10 -12.10 20.28
N ASN A 71 -10.87 -10.79 20.14
CA ASN A 71 -11.63 -9.90 19.28
C ASN A 71 -10.70 -9.09 18.35
N PRO A 72 -9.91 -9.76 17.48
CA PRO A 72 -9.05 -9.05 16.54
C PRO A 72 -9.89 -8.18 15.62
N LYS A 73 -9.44 -6.96 15.34
CA LYS A 73 -10.16 -6.02 14.47
C LYS A 73 -10.06 -6.41 13.01
N ILE A 74 -11.07 -6.06 12.23
CA ILE A 74 -11.04 -6.25 10.77
C ILE A 74 -10.08 -5.23 10.16
N GLU A 75 -9.20 -5.68 9.26
CA GLU A 75 -8.23 -4.82 8.58
C GLU A 75 -8.58 -4.61 7.09
N MET A 76 -9.24 -5.59 6.45
CA MET A 76 -9.56 -5.56 5.04
C MET A 76 -11.00 -5.99 4.77
N LEU A 77 -11.64 -5.27 3.84
CA LEU A 77 -12.92 -5.67 3.24
C LEU A 77 -12.69 -6.13 1.81
N ILE A 78 -13.27 -7.28 1.45
CA ILE A 78 -13.49 -7.65 0.04
C ILE A 78 -14.97 -7.42 -0.25
N ILE A 79 -15.26 -6.46 -1.11
CA ILE A 79 -16.62 -6.09 -1.51
C ILE A 79 -16.90 -6.67 -2.88
N THR A 80 -17.92 -7.50 -3.01
CA THR A 80 -18.21 -8.28 -4.22
C THR A 80 -19.72 -8.23 -4.53
N PRO A 81 -20.17 -8.45 -5.77
CA PRO A 81 -21.60 -8.57 -6.08
C PRO A 81 -22.28 -9.64 -5.21
N ASP A 82 -23.58 -9.46 -4.93
CA ASP A 82 -24.41 -10.44 -4.21
C ASP A 82 -24.79 -11.65 -5.09
N ASP A 83 -23.74 -12.31 -5.59
CA ASP A 83 -23.79 -13.48 -6.44
C ASP A 83 -22.92 -14.58 -5.83
N THR A 84 -23.44 -15.81 -5.82
CA THR A 84 -22.78 -16.93 -5.15
C THR A 84 -21.45 -17.31 -5.81
N ASP A 85 -21.34 -17.19 -7.14
CA ASP A 85 -20.12 -17.56 -7.85
C ASP A 85 -19.02 -16.52 -7.60
N PHE A 86 -19.38 -15.24 -7.58
CA PHE A 86 -18.47 -14.15 -7.17
C PHE A 86 -17.97 -14.33 -5.73
N ILE A 87 -18.87 -14.60 -4.78
CA ILE A 87 -18.52 -14.84 -3.38
C ILE A 87 -17.57 -16.04 -3.26
N ASN A 88 -17.87 -17.15 -3.94
CA ASN A 88 -17.01 -18.33 -3.91
C ASN A 88 -15.62 -18.07 -4.51
N ALA A 89 -15.53 -17.25 -5.56
CA ALA A 89 -14.26 -16.89 -6.17
C ALA A 89 -13.34 -16.10 -5.22
N VAL A 90 -13.90 -15.26 -4.33
CA VAL A 90 -13.12 -14.46 -3.36
C VAL A 90 -12.73 -15.18 -2.07
N VAL A 91 -13.37 -16.31 -1.73
CA VAL A 91 -13.08 -17.06 -0.51
C VAL A 91 -11.60 -17.44 -0.37
N PRO A 92 -10.93 -18.01 -1.39
CA PRO A 92 -9.52 -18.37 -1.28
C PRO A 92 -8.60 -17.19 -0.93
N LEU A 93 -8.88 -16.00 -1.49
CA LEU A 93 -8.12 -14.79 -1.16
C LEU A 93 -8.36 -14.37 0.28
N MET A 94 -9.62 -14.34 0.73
CA MET A 94 -9.96 -14.01 2.13
C MET A 94 -9.30 -14.98 3.11
N GLU A 95 -9.32 -16.29 2.84
CA GLU A 95 -8.69 -17.31 3.67
C GLU A 95 -7.17 -17.09 3.76
N TRP A 96 -6.52 -16.85 2.62
CA TRP A 96 -5.09 -16.55 2.59
C TRP A 96 -4.75 -15.26 3.36
N LYS A 97 -5.51 -14.18 3.18
CA LYS A 97 -5.31 -12.94 3.93
C LYS A 97 -5.41 -13.18 5.44
N ASN A 98 -6.40 -13.96 5.87
CA ASN A 98 -6.55 -14.35 7.27
C ASN A 98 -5.40 -15.24 7.76
N GLU A 99 -4.88 -16.16 6.94
CA GLU A 99 -3.74 -17.04 7.28
C GLU A 99 -2.44 -16.26 7.44
N LYS A 100 -2.22 -15.23 6.62
CA LYS A 100 -1.06 -14.34 6.75
C LYS A 100 -1.27 -13.27 7.84
N GLY A 101 -2.45 -13.17 8.44
CA GLY A 101 -2.75 -12.28 9.57
C GLY A 101 -3.36 -10.92 9.23
N VAL A 102 -3.86 -10.72 8.01
CA VAL A 102 -4.74 -9.60 7.65
C VAL A 102 -6.17 -10.07 7.88
N LYS A 103 -6.82 -9.58 8.95
CA LYS A 103 -8.20 -10.00 9.20
C LYS A 103 -9.12 -9.46 8.10
N THR A 104 -9.62 -10.37 7.26
CA THR A 104 -10.40 -10.05 6.07
C THR A 104 -11.78 -10.68 6.13
N ILE A 105 -12.79 -9.92 5.71
CA ILE A 105 -14.16 -10.42 5.52
C ILE A 105 -14.66 -10.11 4.10
N ILE A 106 -15.66 -10.89 3.66
CA ILE A 106 -16.35 -10.69 2.39
C ILE A 106 -17.69 -10.01 2.69
N LEU A 107 -18.01 -8.96 1.93
CA LEU A 107 -19.27 -8.24 1.99
C LEU A 107 -19.90 -8.19 0.60
N SER A 108 -21.12 -8.70 0.48
CA SER A 108 -21.87 -8.70 -0.78
C SER A 108 -23.22 -7.99 -0.69
N ASN A 109 -23.83 -7.99 0.49
CA ASN A 109 -25.15 -7.42 0.69
C ASN A 109 -25.11 -5.97 1.21
N PHE A 110 -24.71 -5.05 0.34
CA PHE A 110 -24.74 -3.60 0.62
C PHE A 110 -26.15 -2.99 0.59
N SER A 111 -27.19 -3.76 0.21
CA SER A 111 -28.58 -3.28 0.20
C SER A 111 -29.13 -2.93 1.59
N LEU A 112 -28.47 -3.40 2.64
CA LEU A 112 -28.79 -3.15 4.05
C LEU A 112 -28.38 -1.75 4.54
N TYR A 113 -27.59 -1.03 3.75
CA TYR A 113 -27.09 0.29 4.09
C TYR A 113 -27.97 1.36 3.45
N GLU A 114 -28.15 2.48 4.16
CA GLU A 114 -28.83 3.66 3.65
C GLU A 114 -27.96 4.36 2.59
N GLY A 115 -28.60 4.96 1.60
CA GLY A 115 -27.95 5.65 0.48
C GLY A 115 -28.88 5.80 -0.71
N ARG A 116 -28.72 6.88 -1.48
CA ARG A 116 -29.56 7.24 -2.63
C ARG A 116 -29.35 6.28 -3.80
N ASP A 117 -28.13 5.76 -3.94
CA ASP A 117 -27.76 4.76 -4.95
C ASP A 117 -26.82 3.69 -4.37
N THR A 118 -26.50 2.67 -5.17
CA THR A 118 -25.64 1.55 -4.75
C THR A 118 -24.23 2.01 -4.37
N ALA A 119 -23.64 2.97 -5.08
CA ALA A 119 -22.30 3.45 -4.77
C ALA A 119 -22.26 4.13 -3.40
N GLU A 120 -23.26 4.96 -3.06
CA GLU A 120 -23.37 5.58 -1.74
C GLU A 120 -23.60 4.54 -0.64
N LYS A 121 -24.40 3.50 -0.88
CA LYS A 121 -24.59 2.39 0.07
C LYS A 121 -23.29 1.65 0.37
N ILE A 122 -22.50 1.34 -0.68
CA ILE A 122 -21.18 0.73 -0.52
C ILE A 122 -20.25 1.64 0.28
N ARG A 123 -20.21 2.94 -0.04
CA ARG A 123 -19.37 3.90 0.70
C ARG A 123 -19.80 3.99 2.17
N ASN A 124 -21.10 4.05 2.46
CA ASN A 124 -21.61 4.09 3.84
C ASN A 124 -21.33 2.79 4.61
N MET A 125 -21.35 1.65 3.94
CA MET A 125 -20.86 0.40 4.52
C MET A 125 -19.38 0.48 4.89
N ILE A 126 -18.53 0.99 4.01
CA ILE A 126 -17.09 1.18 4.30
C ILE A 126 -16.89 2.13 5.48
N LYS A 127 -17.64 3.25 5.54
CA LYS A 127 -17.63 4.19 6.68
C LYS A 127 -17.91 3.49 8.01
N GLU A 128 -18.96 2.67 8.05
CA GLU A 128 -19.34 1.95 9.27
C GLU A 128 -18.21 1.02 9.76
N TYR A 129 -17.56 0.29 8.85
CA TYR A 129 -16.43 -0.57 9.20
C TYR A 129 -15.18 0.23 9.58
N TYR A 130 -14.92 1.36 8.93
CA TYR A 130 -13.84 2.26 9.31
C TYR A 130 -14.03 2.80 10.74
N GLU A 131 -15.23 3.29 11.07
CA GLU A 131 -15.53 3.83 12.40
C GLU A 131 -15.45 2.77 13.52
N LYS A 132 -15.90 1.54 13.25
CA LYS A 132 -15.94 0.46 14.25
C LYS A 132 -14.63 -0.31 14.37
N GLU A 133 -14.03 -0.64 13.23
CA GLU A 133 -12.90 -1.57 13.12
C GLU A 133 -11.59 -0.89 12.73
N ASN A 134 -11.63 0.35 12.24
CA ASN A 134 -10.45 1.06 11.72
C ASN A 134 -9.76 0.25 10.60
N ILE A 135 -10.56 -0.24 9.65
CA ILE A 135 -10.09 -0.94 8.46
C ILE A 135 -9.07 -0.08 7.69
N ARG A 136 -8.21 -0.74 6.90
CA ARG A 136 -7.18 -0.08 6.09
C ARG A 136 -7.36 -0.33 4.60
N TRP A 137 -7.88 -1.49 4.23
CA TRP A 137 -7.89 -1.99 2.86
C TRP A 137 -9.31 -2.28 2.39
N VAL A 138 -9.63 -1.86 1.17
CA VAL A 138 -10.88 -2.20 0.50
C VAL A 138 -10.56 -2.72 -0.89
N LEU A 139 -10.91 -3.99 -1.15
CA LEU A 139 -10.83 -4.58 -2.47
C LEU A 139 -12.23 -4.65 -3.08
N LEU A 140 -12.44 -3.93 -4.17
CA LEU A 140 -13.65 -3.99 -4.98
C LEU A 140 -13.51 -5.15 -5.98
N ALA A 141 -14.18 -6.27 -5.72
CA ALA A 141 -14.09 -7.52 -6.47
C ALA A 141 -15.28 -7.64 -7.43
N GLY A 142 -15.24 -6.86 -8.51
CA GLY A 142 -16.26 -6.78 -9.54
C GLY A 142 -15.98 -5.60 -10.45
N ASP A 143 -16.45 -5.69 -11.69
CA ASP A 143 -16.34 -4.58 -12.62
C ASP A 143 -17.28 -3.41 -12.26
N ALA A 144 -17.08 -2.27 -12.93
CA ALA A 144 -17.59 -0.96 -12.53
C ALA A 144 -19.04 -0.65 -12.96
N GLN A 145 -19.76 -1.64 -13.50
CA GLN A 145 -21.17 -1.49 -13.88
C GLN A 145 -22.11 -1.43 -12.66
N ASP A 146 -23.30 -0.85 -12.86
CA ASP A 146 -24.30 -0.62 -11.80
C ASP A 146 -24.83 -1.90 -11.15
N ASP A 147 -24.84 -3.02 -11.88
CA ASP A 147 -25.29 -4.34 -11.42
C ASP A 147 -24.19 -5.18 -10.78
N LEU A 148 -22.93 -4.72 -10.82
CA LEU A 148 -21.80 -5.30 -10.11
C LEU A 148 -21.37 -4.37 -8.97
N ILE A 149 -20.19 -3.75 -9.06
CA ILE A 149 -19.68 -2.81 -8.06
C ILE A 149 -19.54 -1.45 -8.73
N PRO A 150 -20.56 -0.57 -8.69
CA PRO A 150 -20.55 0.66 -9.46
C PRO A 150 -19.35 1.54 -9.13
N ILE A 151 -18.93 2.35 -10.10
CA ILE A 151 -17.97 3.43 -9.86
C ILE A 151 -18.69 4.77 -9.73
N ARG A 152 -18.25 5.62 -8.81
CA ARG A 152 -18.80 6.97 -8.69
C ARG A 152 -18.30 7.84 -9.84
N LYS A 153 -19.22 8.54 -10.50
CA LYS A 153 -18.90 9.61 -11.45
C LYS A 153 -19.00 10.97 -10.75
N VAL A 154 -17.97 11.80 -10.89
CA VAL A 154 -17.92 13.16 -10.34
C VAL A 154 -18.05 14.20 -11.43
N TYR A 155 -18.61 15.36 -11.11
CA TYR A 155 -18.67 16.51 -12.02
C TYR A 155 -17.30 17.17 -12.14
N ASN A 156 -16.75 17.12 -13.34
CA ASN A 156 -15.46 17.67 -13.70
C ASN A 156 -15.44 17.89 -15.24
N PRO A 157 -15.79 19.11 -15.71
CA PRO A 157 -15.81 19.46 -17.13
C PRO A 157 -14.50 20.11 -17.60
N ASP A 158 -13.38 19.58 -17.12
CA ASP A 158 -12.05 20.16 -17.32
C ASP A 158 -11.71 20.40 -18.80
N VAL A 159 -11.97 19.43 -19.69
CA VAL A 159 -11.69 19.53 -21.13
C VAL A 159 -12.51 20.60 -21.84
N LEU A 160 -13.59 21.10 -21.23
CA LEU A 160 -14.40 22.20 -21.75
C LEU A 160 -13.95 23.56 -21.22
N ARG A 161 -13.24 23.59 -20.09
CA ARG A 161 -12.80 24.82 -19.39
C ARG A 161 -11.31 25.09 -19.55
N TRP A 162 -10.52 24.05 -19.77
CA TRP A 162 -9.07 24.09 -19.86
C TRP A 162 -8.62 23.75 -21.28
N GLU A 163 -8.02 24.77 -21.92
CA GLU A 163 -7.59 24.78 -23.32
C GLU A 163 -8.70 24.49 -24.36
N ASP A 164 -8.93 25.44 -25.27
CA ASP A 164 -10.00 25.33 -26.28
C ASP A 164 -9.78 24.14 -27.24
N GLY A 165 -10.88 23.45 -27.57
CA GLY A 165 -10.91 22.34 -28.53
C GLY A 165 -10.46 20.97 -27.97
N ARG A 166 -10.41 20.80 -26.65
CA ARG A 166 -10.11 19.52 -25.99
C ARG A 166 -11.39 18.70 -25.78
N THR A 167 -11.24 17.38 -25.66
CA THR A 167 -12.34 16.41 -25.55
C THR A 167 -11.85 15.14 -24.88
N GLU A 168 -12.72 14.49 -24.12
CA GLU A 168 -12.48 13.15 -23.59
C GLU A 168 -12.43 12.11 -24.72
N THR A 169 -11.43 11.24 -24.64
CA THR A 169 -11.27 10.15 -25.62
C THR A 169 -12.16 8.95 -25.31
N VAL A 170 -12.63 8.85 -24.06
CA VAL A 170 -13.56 7.84 -23.57
C VAL A 170 -14.50 8.48 -22.56
N GLY A 171 -15.78 8.12 -22.61
CA GLY A 171 -16.76 8.57 -21.63
C GLY A 171 -17.28 9.97 -21.89
N ASP A 172 -17.57 10.69 -20.80
CA ASP A 172 -18.37 11.91 -20.81
C ASP A 172 -17.54 13.16 -20.53
N GLU A 173 -17.87 14.26 -21.20
CA GLU A 173 -17.15 15.54 -21.11
C GLU A 173 -17.34 16.24 -19.75
N TYR A 174 -18.40 15.93 -19.00
CA TYR A 174 -18.72 16.52 -17.69
C TYR A 174 -18.46 15.57 -16.53
N TYR A 175 -18.67 14.26 -16.70
CA TYR A 175 -18.66 13.31 -15.59
C TYR A 175 -17.51 12.29 -15.68
N LYS A 176 -16.68 12.23 -14.64
CA LYS A 176 -15.45 11.43 -14.61
C LYS A 176 -15.52 10.34 -13.53
N PRO A 177 -15.25 9.06 -13.84
CA PRO A 177 -15.29 7.96 -12.88
C PRO A 177 -14.10 7.99 -11.92
N THR A 178 -14.30 7.59 -10.66
CA THR A 178 -13.22 7.40 -9.68
C THR A 178 -13.58 6.43 -8.57
N ASP A 179 -12.64 5.55 -8.20
CA ASP A 179 -12.71 4.76 -6.98
C ASP A 179 -12.19 5.52 -5.74
N PHE A 180 -11.67 6.75 -5.90
CA PHE A 180 -11.30 7.62 -4.77
C PHE A 180 -12.50 7.92 -3.86
N TYR A 181 -13.72 7.87 -4.41
CA TYR A 181 -14.98 7.97 -3.65
C TYR A 181 -15.09 6.94 -2.51
N TYR A 182 -14.53 5.73 -2.71
CA TYR A 182 -14.54 4.68 -1.70
C TYR A 182 -13.39 4.81 -0.69
N ALA A 183 -12.42 5.68 -0.97
CA ALA A 183 -11.25 5.91 -0.14
C ALA A 183 -11.44 7.11 0.80
N ASP A 184 -11.95 8.22 0.26
CA ASP A 184 -12.36 9.39 1.03
C ASP A 184 -13.76 9.12 1.61
N LEU A 185 -13.85 9.05 2.92
CA LEU A 185 -15.02 8.69 3.71
C LEU A 185 -15.67 9.93 4.36
N ASN A 186 -15.12 11.12 4.15
CA ASN A 186 -15.64 12.37 4.71
C ASN A 186 -16.71 13.02 3.83
N GLY A 187 -17.64 13.73 4.47
CA GLY A 187 -18.71 14.44 3.77
C GLY A 187 -19.65 13.54 2.95
N THR A 188 -20.58 14.16 2.25
CA THR A 188 -21.56 13.48 1.38
C THR A 188 -21.03 13.29 -0.04
N TRP A 189 -20.10 14.15 -0.48
CA TRP A 189 -19.72 14.34 -1.89
C TRP A 189 -20.86 14.87 -2.78
N ASP A 190 -21.91 15.40 -2.17
CA ASP A 190 -23.07 16.05 -2.82
C ASP A 190 -23.77 16.80 -1.68
N SER A 191 -23.25 17.99 -1.42
CA SER A 191 -23.45 18.79 -0.21
C SER A 191 -24.64 19.73 -0.32
N ASP A 192 -25.08 20.05 -1.54
CA ASP A 192 -26.31 20.77 -1.83
C ASP A 192 -27.50 19.86 -2.15
N ASP A 193 -27.31 18.53 -2.03
CA ASP A 193 -28.33 17.52 -2.28
C ASP A 193 -28.99 17.76 -3.65
N ASP A 194 -28.17 18.20 -4.59
CA ASP A 194 -28.58 18.57 -5.93
C ASP A 194 -28.39 17.40 -6.92
N GLY A 195 -27.72 16.32 -6.48
CA GLY A 195 -27.48 15.09 -7.23
C GLY A 195 -26.23 15.11 -8.09
N ILE A 196 -25.44 16.18 -8.03
CA ILE A 196 -24.17 16.36 -8.74
C ILE A 196 -23.05 16.07 -7.74
N TRP A 197 -22.22 15.08 -8.05
CA TRP A 197 -21.27 14.57 -7.07
C TRP A 197 -19.86 15.13 -7.27
N GLY A 198 -19.18 15.45 -6.17
CA GLY A 198 -17.75 15.75 -6.14
C GLY A 198 -17.37 17.09 -6.77
N GLU A 199 -18.30 18.03 -6.76
CA GLU A 199 -18.15 19.33 -7.39
C GLU A 199 -16.97 20.13 -6.80
N ALA A 200 -16.34 20.92 -7.68
CA ALA A 200 -15.41 21.97 -7.24
C ALA A 200 -16.20 23.15 -6.65
N PRO A 201 -15.58 24.03 -5.84
CA PRO A 201 -16.26 25.19 -5.26
C PRO A 201 -17.00 26.09 -6.25
N GLN A 202 -16.52 26.17 -7.50
CA GLN A 202 -17.13 27.00 -8.53
C GLN A 202 -18.45 26.44 -9.08
N ASP A 203 -18.69 25.14 -8.92
CA ASP A 203 -19.87 24.43 -9.43
C ASP A 203 -20.91 24.20 -8.33
N ASN A 204 -20.45 24.05 -7.09
CA ASN A 204 -21.31 23.83 -5.95
C ASN A 204 -22.13 25.07 -5.55
N THR A 205 -23.42 24.87 -5.21
CA THR A 205 -24.34 25.94 -4.80
C THR A 205 -23.83 26.78 -3.62
N TYR A 206 -23.06 26.19 -2.70
CA TYR A 206 -22.55 26.86 -1.50
C TYR A 206 -21.10 27.34 -1.62
N GLY A 207 -20.45 27.17 -2.76
CA GLY A 207 -19.05 27.53 -2.91
C GLY A 207 -18.08 26.62 -2.17
N LEU A 208 -18.46 25.36 -1.93
CA LEU A 208 -17.68 24.39 -1.16
C LEU A 208 -17.02 23.36 -2.07
N ASP A 209 -15.84 22.90 -1.69
CA ASP A 209 -15.25 21.70 -2.29
C ASP A 209 -15.92 20.49 -1.64
N GLU A 210 -16.55 19.65 -2.45
CA GLU A 210 -17.29 18.50 -1.94
C GLU A 210 -16.41 17.30 -1.61
N ILE A 211 -15.17 17.32 -2.10
CA ILE A 211 -14.17 16.28 -1.88
C ILE A 211 -13.24 16.75 -0.76
N SER A 212 -12.99 15.90 0.23
CA SER A 212 -12.12 16.28 1.36
C SER A 212 -10.63 16.14 1.01
N TRP A 213 -10.32 15.28 0.03
CA TRP A 213 -8.97 14.95 -0.42
C TRP A 213 -8.11 14.23 0.62
N ASP A 214 -8.74 13.66 1.65
CA ASP A 214 -8.11 12.88 2.70
C ASP A 214 -8.65 11.44 2.66
N PRO A 215 -7.97 10.49 1.98
CA PRO A 215 -8.43 9.12 1.90
C PRO A 215 -8.16 8.38 3.22
N GLU A 216 -9.21 7.90 3.89
CA GLU A 216 -9.12 7.11 5.12
C GLU A 216 -8.68 5.65 4.89
N VAL A 217 -8.99 5.11 3.70
CA VAL A 217 -8.69 3.71 3.35
C VAL A 217 -8.05 3.59 1.98
N TYR A 218 -7.29 2.52 1.78
CA TYR A 218 -6.64 2.20 0.51
C TYR A 218 -7.52 1.27 -0.32
N VAL A 219 -7.89 1.72 -1.52
CA VAL A 219 -8.81 0.99 -2.41
C VAL A 219 -8.06 0.41 -3.61
N GLY A 220 -8.43 -0.81 -3.99
CA GLY A 220 -8.06 -1.39 -5.28
C GLY A 220 -9.22 -2.17 -5.86
N ARG A 221 -9.22 -2.41 -7.18
CA ARG A 221 -10.29 -3.12 -7.88
C ARG A 221 -9.79 -4.31 -8.67
N LEU A 222 -10.51 -5.43 -8.62
CA LEU A 222 -10.42 -6.53 -9.58
C LEU A 222 -11.64 -6.43 -10.51
N PRO A 223 -11.51 -5.85 -11.72
CA PRO A 223 -12.65 -5.45 -12.55
C PRO A 223 -13.18 -6.65 -13.33
N ALA A 224 -13.82 -7.61 -12.65
CA ALA A 224 -14.31 -8.83 -13.27
C ALA A 224 -15.78 -8.72 -13.69
N ASP A 225 -16.09 -9.07 -14.94
CA ASP A 225 -17.46 -9.15 -15.45
C ASP A 225 -18.20 -10.42 -14.98
N ASN A 226 -17.42 -11.41 -14.53
CA ASN A 226 -17.94 -12.69 -14.05
C ASN A 226 -16.94 -13.37 -13.09
N ALA A 227 -17.44 -14.38 -12.37
CA ALA A 227 -16.65 -15.12 -11.39
C ALA A 227 -15.40 -15.82 -11.96
N ASN A 228 -15.38 -16.18 -13.25
CA ASN A 228 -14.21 -16.81 -13.87
C ASN A 228 -13.06 -15.82 -14.04
N GLU A 229 -13.35 -14.62 -14.56
CA GLU A 229 -12.35 -13.54 -14.64
C GLU A 229 -11.84 -13.14 -13.26
N LEU A 230 -12.74 -13.08 -12.27
CA LEU A 230 -12.35 -12.81 -10.89
C LEU A 230 -11.42 -13.89 -10.35
N GLY A 231 -11.76 -15.16 -10.59
CA GLY A 231 -10.92 -16.31 -10.24
C GLY A 231 -9.54 -16.26 -10.87
N ILE A 232 -9.41 -15.83 -12.13
CA ILE A 232 -8.11 -15.65 -12.80
C ILE A 232 -7.24 -14.65 -12.03
N MET A 233 -7.78 -13.48 -11.70
CA MET A 233 -7.05 -12.44 -10.98
C MET A 233 -6.68 -12.89 -9.57
N ILE A 234 -7.60 -13.58 -8.88
CA ILE A 234 -7.37 -14.10 -7.52
C ILE A 234 -6.31 -15.19 -7.49
N ASN A 235 -6.36 -16.15 -8.41
CA ASN A 235 -5.37 -17.21 -8.49
C ASN A 235 -3.97 -16.66 -8.77
N LYS A 236 -3.88 -15.63 -9.62
CA LYS A 236 -2.62 -14.91 -9.87
C LYS A 236 -2.10 -14.21 -8.61
N THR A 237 -2.98 -13.53 -7.86
CA THR A 237 -2.66 -12.91 -6.55
C THR A 237 -2.18 -13.94 -5.54
N LEU A 238 -2.90 -15.05 -5.37
CA LEU A 238 -2.55 -16.13 -4.46
C LEU A 238 -1.19 -16.73 -4.81
N LYS A 239 -0.96 -17.04 -6.09
CA LYS A 239 0.32 -17.56 -6.55
C LYS A 239 1.47 -16.61 -6.24
N TYR A 240 1.29 -15.32 -6.50
CA TYR A 240 2.30 -14.30 -6.21
C TYR A 240 2.65 -14.21 -4.71
N GLU A 241 1.66 -14.30 -3.83
CA GLU A 241 1.87 -14.15 -2.38
C GLU A 241 2.31 -15.44 -1.67
N THR A 242 1.96 -16.62 -2.21
CA THR A 242 2.16 -17.92 -1.53
C THR A 242 3.27 -18.78 -2.13
N ASP A 243 3.37 -18.83 -3.46
CA ASP A 243 4.33 -19.68 -4.20
C ASP A 243 4.75 -18.99 -5.52
N PRO A 244 5.48 -17.87 -5.43
CA PRO A 244 5.86 -17.11 -6.61
C PRO A 244 6.98 -17.80 -7.39
N GLU A 245 7.04 -17.56 -8.71
CA GLU A 245 8.17 -17.96 -9.55
C GLU A 245 9.40 -17.12 -9.18
N VAL A 246 10.21 -17.58 -8.22
CA VAL A 246 11.37 -16.83 -7.74
C VAL A 246 12.41 -16.65 -8.85
N GLY A 247 12.74 -15.39 -9.17
CA GLY A 247 13.73 -15.10 -10.20
C GLY A 247 14.26 -13.67 -10.16
N ASP A 248 15.26 -13.39 -11.00
CA ASP A 248 15.86 -12.06 -11.09
C ASP A 248 14.86 -10.96 -11.45
N TRP A 249 13.76 -11.31 -12.13
CA TRP A 249 12.71 -10.38 -12.52
C TRP A 249 12.14 -9.57 -11.36
N MET A 250 12.10 -10.15 -10.16
CA MET A 250 11.61 -9.50 -8.93
C MET A 250 12.45 -8.29 -8.50
N ASN A 251 13.69 -8.15 -9.00
CA ASN A 251 14.56 -6.99 -8.78
C ASN A 251 14.71 -6.11 -10.04
N ARG A 252 13.85 -6.27 -11.05
CA ARG A 252 13.95 -5.51 -12.30
C ARG A 252 12.85 -4.45 -12.42
N MET A 253 13.24 -3.28 -12.91
CA MET A 253 12.34 -2.20 -13.33
C MET A 253 12.47 -1.93 -14.83
N LEU A 254 11.36 -1.87 -15.55
CA LEU A 254 11.32 -1.50 -16.97
C LEU A 254 10.74 -0.09 -17.09
N LEU A 255 11.49 0.82 -17.68
CA LEU A 255 11.07 2.20 -17.89
C LEU A 255 10.95 2.48 -19.38
N ALA A 256 9.78 2.93 -19.82
CA ALA A 256 9.53 3.39 -21.17
C ALA A 256 9.17 4.89 -21.15
N GLY A 257 10.02 5.74 -21.74
CA GLY A 257 9.81 7.18 -21.86
C GLY A 257 9.58 7.60 -23.31
N GLY A 258 8.34 7.94 -23.64
CA GLY A 258 7.96 8.49 -24.94
C GLY A 258 8.21 9.99 -25.07
N ILE A 259 7.57 10.61 -26.07
CA ILE A 259 7.46 12.06 -26.21
C ILE A 259 6.26 12.56 -25.40
N SER A 260 6.43 13.67 -24.69
CA SER A 260 5.38 14.34 -23.92
C SER A 260 4.80 15.55 -24.67
N GLU A 261 5.66 16.33 -25.32
CA GLU A 261 5.30 17.48 -26.16
C GLU A 261 6.11 17.44 -27.45
N TYR A 262 5.51 17.88 -28.54
CA TYR A 262 6.17 17.96 -29.85
C TYR A 262 6.79 19.34 -30.10
N ASN A 263 6.19 20.43 -29.60
CA ASN A 263 6.69 21.78 -29.84
C ASN A 263 6.53 22.75 -28.63
N PRO A 264 7.65 23.13 -27.97
CA PRO A 264 8.99 22.56 -28.14
C PRO A 264 9.02 21.09 -27.74
N GLN A 265 9.89 20.30 -28.35
CA GLN A 265 9.92 18.87 -28.08
C GLN A 265 10.37 18.58 -26.63
N GLU A 266 9.54 17.84 -25.89
CA GLU A 266 9.82 17.35 -24.54
C GLU A 266 9.63 15.82 -24.48
N TYR A 267 10.34 15.17 -23.56
CA TYR A 267 10.41 13.72 -23.46
C TYR A 267 10.10 13.25 -22.04
N GLU A 268 9.38 12.14 -21.93
CA GLU A 268 9.15 11.47 -20.64
C GLU A 268 10.37 10.66 -20.16
N SER A 269 11.44 10.63 -20.96
CA SER A 269 12.76 10.24 -20.50
C SER A 269 13.23 11.12 -19.33
N GLN A 270 12.82 12.39 -19.24
CA GLN A 270 13.17 13.26 -18.11
C GLN A 270 12.60 12.71 -16.79
N LEU A 271 11.30 12.39 -16.79
CA LEU A 271 10.62 11.76 -15.66
C LEU A 271 11.22 10.40 -15.31
N THR A 272 11.34 9.52 -16.30
CA THR A 272 11.82 8.15 -16.07
C THR A 272 13.29 8.11 -15.65
N SER A 273 14.15 8.99 -16.19
CA SER A 273 15.54 9.16 -15.72
C SER A 273 15.58 9.67 -14.28
N TYR A 274 14.73 10.65 -13.97
CA TYR A 274 14.68 11.20 -12.61
C TYR A 274 14.28 10.14 -11.59
N ILE A 275 13.26 9.33 -11.88
CA ILE A 275 12.82 8.23 -11.02
C ILE A 275 13.96 7.24 -10.78
N ILE A 276 14.63 6.77 -11.84
CA ILE A 276 15.70 5.80 -11.66
C ILE A 276 16.86 6.43 -10.88
N ASP A 277 17.38 7.59 -11.30
CA ASP A 277 18.58 8.18 -10.72
C ASP A 277 18.42 8.64 -9.27
N ASN A 278 17.21 9.05 -8.86
CA ASN A 278 16.99 9.59 -7.51
C ASN A 278 16.34 8.58 -6.56
N TYR A 279 15.57 7.61 -7.04
CA TYR A 279 14.75 6.76 -6.18
C TYR A 279 15.10 5.27 -6.26
N ALA A 280 15.44 4.75 -7.44
CA ALA A 280 15.44 3.30 -7.67
C ALA A 280 16.80 2.70 -8.05
N LYS A 281 17.79 3.49 -8.49
CA LYS A 281 19.05 3.00 -9.07
C LYS A 281 19.83 2.02 -8.19
N ASP A 282 19.84 2.27 -6.88
CA ASP A 282 20.55 1.43 -5.91
C ASP A 282 19.67 0.28 -5.36
N GLU A 283 18.39 0.24 -5.73
CA GLU A 283 17.39 -0.72 -5.26
C GLU A 283 17.11 -1.82 -6.28
N VAL A 284 17.13 -1.49 -7.59
CA VAL A 284 16.73 -2.39 -8.68
C VAL A 284 17.72 -2.39 -9.84
N ASN A 285 17.82 -3.52 -10.52
CA ASN A 285 18.32 -3.55 -11.90
C ASN A 285 17.28 -2.94 -12.83
N TYR A 286 17.69 -2.24 -13.89
CA TYR A 286 16.73 -1.57 -14.76
C TYR A 286 17.07 -1.68 -16.24
N THR A 287 16.02 -1.61 -17.05
CA THR A 287 16.09 -1.39 -18.49
C THR A 287 15.34 -0.11 -18.81
N HIS A 288 15.99 0.80 -19.51
CA HIS A 288 15.44 2.10 -19.86
C HIS A 288 15.33 2.22 -21.38
N LEU A 289 14.10 2.31 -21.87
CA LEU A 289 13.76 2.48 -23.27
C LEU A 289 13.21 3.89 -23.46
N ILE A 290 13.85 4.69 -24.28
CA ILE A 290 13.49 6.08 -24.54
C ILE A 290 13.40 6.38 -26.03
N GLU A 291 12.46 7.25 -26.40
CA GLU A 291 12.15 7.54 -27.80
C GLU A 291 13.32 8.24 -28.51
N GLU A 292 14.01 9.17 -27.84
CA GLU A 292 15.09 9.96 -28.44
C GLU A 292 16.35 9.13 -28.78
N GLU A 293 16.56 7.99 -28.13
CA GLU A 293 17.63 7.05 -28.47
C GLU A 293 17.18 6.03 -29.53
N GLY A 294 15.90 6.02 -29.91
CA GLY A 294 15.33 5.06 -30.85
C GLY A 294 15.30 3.62 -30.35
N ASN A 295 15.59 3.38 -29.07
CA ASN A 295 15.56 2.05 -28.46
C ASN A 295 14.15 1.70 -27.92
N LEU A 296 13.27 2.69 -27.71
CA LEU A 296 11.84 2.48 -27.49
C LEU A 296 11.15 2.11 -28.80
N THR A 297 11.08 0.81 -29.09
CA THR A 297 10.26 0.26 -30.17
C THR A 297 9.21 -0.65 -29.59
N ARG A 298 8.08 -0.83 -30.29
CA ARG A 298 7.04 -1.79 -29.86
C ARG A 298 7.58 -3.19 -29.64
N SER A 299 8.51 -3.63 -30.50
CA SER A 299 9.15 -4.94 -30.33
C SER A 299 10.02 -4.99 -29.08
N ASN A 300 10.82 -3.95 -28.81
CA ASN A 300 11.68 -3.93 -27.62
C ASN A 300 10.86 -3.89 -26.34
N LEU A 301 9.88 -2.99 -26.25
CA LEU A 301 9.02 -2.87 -25.07
C LEU A 301 8.29 -4.19 -24.79
N ARG A 302 7.69 -4.81 -25.82
CA ARG A 302 7.04 -6.13 -25.68
C ARG A 302 8.01 -7.23 -25.27
N ASN A 303 9.19 -7.30 -25.88
CA ASN A 303 10.18 -8.34 -25.58
C ASN A 303 10.67 -8.23 -24.14
N TYR A 304 11.04 -7.02 -23.69
CA TYR A 304 11.47 -6.81 -22.32
C TYR A 304 10.33 -7.05 -21.33
N PHE A 305 9.12 -6.56 -21.59
CA PHE A 305 7.97 -6.87 -20.73
C PHE A 305 7.80 -8.39 -20.54
N ASN A 306 7.90 -9.15 -21.63
CA ASN A 306 7.79 -10.61 -21.64
C ASN A 306 8.94 -11.35 -20.92
N ASP A 307 10.13 -10.75 -20.78
CA ASP A 307 11.25 -11.35 -20.04
C ASP A 307 10.99 -11.40 -18.52
N GLY A 308 10.08 -10.56 -18.04
CA GLY A 308 9.67 -10.44 -16.65
C GLY A 308 10.38 -9.32 -15.92
N TYR A 309 9.59 -8.42 -15.33
CA TYR A 309 9.99 -7.28 -14.52
C TYR A 309 9.04 -7.16 -13.33
N SER A 310 9.53 -6.74 -12.17
CA SER A 310 8.65 -6.55 -11.01
C SER A 310 7.83 -5.29 -11.13
N THR A 311 8.47 -4.23 -11.66
CA THR A 311 7.87 -2.91 -11.84
C THR A 311 8.06 -2.43 -13.26
N VAL A 312 7.03 -1.78 -13.81
CA VAL A 312 7.04 -1.20 -15.16
C VAL A 312 6.43 0.19 -15.09
N ILE A 313 7.06 1.18 -15.73
CA ILE A 313 6.43 2.47 -16.04
C ILE A 313 6.42 2.69 -17.55
N MET A 314 5.25 3.05 -18.09
CA MET A 314 5.07 3.48 -19.47
C MET A 314 4.59 4.93 -19.45
N ALA A 315 5.50 5.87 -19.70
CA ALA A 315 5.22 7.30 -19.70
C ALA A 315 5.18 7.84 -21.13
N GLY A 316 4.10 8.51 -21.50
CA GLY A 316 3.88 9.02 -22.85
C GLY A 316 2.42 9.36 -23.09
N HIS A 317 1.93 9.09 -24.30
CA HIS A 317 0.54 9.42 -24.64
C HIS A 317 -0.38 8.20 -24.63
N GLY A 318 -1.62 8.47 -24.29
CA GLY A 318 -2.76 7.61 -24.57
C GLY A 318 -3.82 8.41 -25.29
N GLY A 319 -4.67 7.74 -26.05
CA GLY A 319 -5.72 8.41 -26.82
C GLY A 319 -6.85 7.48 -27.23
N ARG A 320 -6.60 6.17 -27.17
CA ARG A 320 -7.65 5.17 -27.02
C ARG A 320 -7.12 4.16 -26.00
N PRO A 321 -8.00 3.53 -25.19
CA PRO A 321 -7.56 2.62 -24.13
C PRO A 321 -6.65 1.48 -24.58
N GLN A 322 -6.69 1.13 -25.87
CA GLN A 322 -5.96 0.00 -26.45
C GLN A 322 -4.53 0.33 -26.91
N TYR A 323 -4.12 1.60 -26.92
CA TYR A 323 -2.86 2.02 -27.54
C TYR A 323 -2.07 3.00 -26.66
N TYR A 324 -0.92 2.56 -26.17
CA TYR A 324 0.12 3.43 -25.61
C TYR A 324 0.98 3.97 -26.75
N TYR A 325 1.03 5.29 -26.89
CA TYR A 325 1.78 6.00 -27.93
C TYR A 325 3.11 6.47 -27.38
N LYS A 326 4.20 6.03 -28.01
CA LYS A 326 5.55 6.51 -27.69
C LYS A 326 5.85 7.84 -28.38
N ASN A 327 5.14 8.15 -29.47
CA ASN A 327 5.15 9.43 -30.18
C ASN A 327 3.81 9.61 -30.95
N PRO A 328 3.55 10.78 -31.57
CA PRO A 328 2.26 11.05 -32.24
C PRO A 328 1.88 10.12 -33.40
N TYR A 329 2.83 9.35 -33.92
CA TYR A 329 2.66 8.54 -35.13
C TYR A 329 2.86 7.04 -34.90
N ASP A 330 3.30 6.62 -33.70
CA ASP A 330 3.68 5.24 -33.43
C ASP A 330 3.35 4.82 -32.00
N TRP A 331 2.91 3.56 -31.88
CA TRP A 331 2.60 2.92 -30.60
C TRP A 331 3.83 2.24 -30.00
N GLY A 332 3.96 2.31 -28.69
CA GLY A 332 4.94 1.52 -27.93
C GLY A 332 4.39 0.18 -27.47
N TYR A 333 3.09 0.10 -27.19
CA TYR A 333 2.45 -1.09 -26.63
C TYR A 333 0.94 -1.05 -26.87
N THR A 334 0.29 -2.20 -27.04
CA THR A 334 -1.16 -2.27 -27.28
C THR A 334 -1.86 -3.28 -26.37
N SER A 335 -3.19 -3.23 -26.27
CA SER A 335 -3.94 -4.26 -25.54
C SER A 335 -3.76 -5.65 -26.15
N SER A 336 -3.53 -5.77 -27.46
CA SER A 336 -3.15 -7.07 -28.06
C SER A 336 -1.78 -7.57 -27.60
N ASP A 337 -0.82 -6.67 -27.33
CA ASP A 337 0.46 -7.06 -26.73
C ASP A 337 0.28 -7.47 -25.26
N ALA A 338 -0.62 -6.80 -24.53
CA ALA A 338 -1.00 -7.17 -23.17
C ALA A 338 -1.66 -8.56 -23.11
N ASP A 339 -2.63 -8.83 -23.98
CA ASP A 339 -3.37 -10.09 -24.08
C ASP A 339 -2.44 -11.26 -24.46
N SER A 340 -1.47 -11.00 -25.34
CA SER A 340 -0.46 -11.99 -25.75
C SER A 340 0.82 -11.97 -24.91
N SER A 341 0.85 -11.22 -23.81
CA SER A 341 2.03 -11.14 -22.95
C SER A 341 2.40 -12.53 -22.40
N SER A 342 3.71 -12.78 -22.35
CA SER A 342 4.30 -14.10 -22.06
C SER A 342 5.22 -14.10 -20.85
N ASN A 343 5.11 -13.09 -19.98
CA ASN A 343 5.75 -13.04 -18.66
C ASN A 343 5.06 -13.99 -17.66
N ILE A 344 4.89 -15.26 -18.05
CA ILE A 344 4.16 -16.27 -17.29
C ILE A 344 4.80 -16.47 -15.91
N ASN A 345 3.96 -16.41 -14.87
CA ASN A 345 4.25 -16.40 -13.44
C ASN A 345 5.15 -15.25 -12.97
N LYS A 346 5.35 -14.21 -13.81
CA LYS A 346 6.16 -13.03 -13.51
C LYS A 346 5.36 -11.72 -13.68
N PRO A 347 4.16 -11.61 -13.07
CA PRO A 347 3.30 -10.45 -13.27
C PRO A 347 3.90 -9.20 -12.62
N SER A 348 3.77 -8.06 -13.31
CA SER A 348 4.37 -6.78 -12.89
C SER A 348 3.38 -5.87 -12.19
N LEU A 349 3.86 -4.99 -11.30
CA LEU A 349 3.17 -3.72 -11.05
C LEU A 349 3.43 -2.78 -12.23
N VAL A 350 2.39 -2.30 -12.89
CA VAL A 350 2.48 -1.44 -14.08
C VAL A 350 1.89 -0.07 -13.79
N TYR A 351 2.70 0.97 -13.92
CA TYR A 351 2.26 2.36 -13.87
C TYR A 351 2.14 2.90 -15.31
N LEU A 352 0.91 3.16 -15.74
CA LEU A 352 0.59 3.73 -17.05
C LEU A 352 0.46 5.24 -16.92
N ASP A 353 1.56 5.96 -17.07
CA ASP A 353 1.60 7.42 -17.05
C ASP A 353 1.22 7.97 -18.44
N ALA A 354 -0.06 7.77 -18.78
CA ALA A 354 -0.66 8.13 -20.06
C ALA A 354 -2.18 8.16 -19.96
N CYS A 355 -2.82 9.01 -20.78
CA CYS A 355 -4.27 9.19 -20.81
C CYS A 355 -5.04 7.87 -21.05
N THR A 356 -6.08 7.62 -20.25
CA THR A 356 -7.19 6.70 -20.60
C THR A 356 -6.77 5.22 -20.81
N LEU A 357 -5.56 4.81 -20.43
CA LEU A 357 -5.08 3.44 -20.70
C LEU A 357 -5.63 2.40 -19.71
N SER A 358 -6.34 2.85 -18.68
CA SER A 358 -6.93 2.00 -17.64
C SER A 358 -8.41 2.30 -17.40
N SER A 359 -9.14 2.71 -18.44
CA SER A 359 -10.61 2.82 -18.38
C SER A 359 -11.22 1.43 -18.27
N TYR A 360 -11.75 1.09 -17.10
CA TYR A 360 -12.48 -0.16 -16.84
C TYR A 360 -13.99 0.07 -16.66
N ASP A 361 -14.43 1.32 -16.57
CA ASP A 361 -15.86 1.63 -16.44
C ASP A 361 -16.60 1.65 -17.78
N LEU A 362 -15.88 1.65 -18.89
CA LEU A 362 -16.41 1.73 -20.24
C LEU A 362 -15.57 0.90 -21.21
N GLY A 363 -16.04 -0.31 -21.48
CA GLY A 363 -15.51 -1.20 -22.50
C GLY A 363 -14.25 -1.95 -22.07
N ASP A 364 -14.29 -3.27 -22.20
CA ASP A 364 -13.39 -4.17 -21.45
C ASP A 364 -12.11 -4.50 -22.24
N ASN A 365 -11.46 -3.49 -22.80
CA ASN A 365 -10.32 -3.70 -23.70
C ASN A 365 -9.18 -2.70 -23.51
N SER A 366 -9.19 -1.96 -22.40
CA SER A 366 -8.07 -1.11 -22.02
C SER A 366 -6.80 -1.92 -21.80
N ILE A 367 -5.63 -1.31 -22.01
CA ILE A 367 -4.35 -1.96 -21.69
C ILE A 367 -4.33 -2.41 -20.22
N GLY A 368 -4.82 -1.56 -19.31
CA GLY A 368 -4.85 -1.85 -17.88
C GLY A 368 -5.71 -3.06 -17.54
N GLU A 369 -6.96 -3.12 -18.01
CA GLU A 369 -7.81 -4.29 -17.78
C GLU A 369 -7.25 -5.55 -18.42
N THR A 370 -6.75 -5.44 -19.66
CA THR A 370 -6.20 -6.60 -20.37
C THR A 370 -5.00 -7.18 -19.61
N LEU A 371 -4.13 -6.33 -19.06
CA LEU A 371 -2.98 -6.75 -18.26
C LEU A 371 -3.38 -7.41 -16.94
N ILE A 372 -4.35 -6.84 -16.21
CA ILE A 372 -4.78 -7.41 -14.92
C ILE A 372 -5.60 -8.70 -15.12
N LYS A 373 -6.42 -8.79 -16.18
CA LYS A 373 -7.20 -10.00 -16.54
C LYS A 373 -6.34 -11.08 -17.21
N ARG A 374 -5.10 -10.79 -17.62
CA ARG A 374 -4.20 -11.78 -18.23
C ARG A 374 -3.92 -12.95 -17.29
N GLU A 375 -4.36 -14.14 -17.70
CA GLU A 375 -4.13 -15.39 -16.99
C GLU A 375 -2.63 -15.72 -16.90
N ASP A 376 -2.19 -16.10 -15.70
CA ASP A 376 -0.81 -16.45 -15.33
C ASP A 376 0.27 -15.41 -15.65
N GLY A 377 -0.05 -14.24 -16.19
CA GLY A 377 0.94 -13.24 -16.64
C GLY A 377 0.41 -11.82 -16.57
N GLY A 378 0.90 -10.95 -17.45
CA GLY A 378 0.49 -9.54 -17.48
C GLY A 378 0.90 -8.81 -16.22
N ALA A 379 -0.08 -8.24 -15.50
CA ALA A 379 0.13 -7.45 -14.31
C ALA A 379 -0.40 -8.11 -13.04
N ILE A 380 0.23 -7.83 -11.89
CA ILE A 380 -0.29 -8.09 -10.53
C ILE A 380 -1.03 -6.85 -9.98
N GLY A 381 -0.78 -5.71 -10.63
CA GLY A 381 -1.32 -4.41 -10.31
C GLY A 381 -1.15 -3.47 -11.48
N VAL A 382 -2.16 -2.65 -11.77
CA VAL A 382 -2.07 -1.56 -12.74
C VAL A 382 -2.55 -0.28 -12.10
N ILE A 383 -1.74 0.77 -12.20
CA ILE A 383 -2.11 2.13 -11.84
C ILE A 383 -2.14 2.94 -13.13
N GLY A 384 -3.29 3.52 -13.46
CA GLY A 384 -3.44 4.27 -14.70
C GLY A 384 -4.68 5.15 -14.71
N GLY A 385 -4.69 6.12 -15.62
CA GLY A 385 -5.82 7.03 -15.79
C GLY A 385 -7.03 6.36 -16.44
N LEU A 386 -8.22 6.54 -15.86
CA LEU A 386 -9.49 6.16 -16.48
C LEU A 386 -9.91 7.11 -17.62
N ARG A 387 -9.37 8.34 -17.64
CA ARG A 387 -9.72 9.40 -18.59
C ARG A 387 -8.49 10.14 -19.10
N VAL A 388 -8.69 11.17 -19.93
CA VAL A 388 -7.60 12.06 -20.32
C VAL A 388 -6.91 12.58 -19.07
N THR A 389 -5.59 12.59 -19.05
CA THR A 389 -4.79 13.14 -17.96
C THR A 389 -3.90 14.25 -18.48
N TRP A 390 -3.71 15.29 -17.68
CA TRP A 390 -2.99 16.47 -18.10
C TRP A 390 -1.52 16.44 -17.73
N TYR A 391 -0.74 17.21 -18.48
CA TYR A 391 0.64 17.56 -18.18
C TYR A 391 0.84 19.03 -18.53
N LEU A 392 1.83 19.68 -17.93
CA LEU A 392 2.24 21.03 -18.29
C LEU A 392 3.64 21.00 -18.92
N ARG A 393 3.82 21.86 -19.93
CA ARG A 393 5.13 22.11 -20.53
C ARG A 393 6.02 22.89 -19.58
N TYR A 394 7.34 22.77 -19.77
CA TYR A 394 8.35 23.44 -18.95
C TYR A 394 8.29 23.06 -17.46
N ASP A 395 7.84 21.84 -17.17
CA ASP A 395 7.85 21.26 -15.81
C ASP A 395 9.25 20.71 -15.48
N ASP A 396 10.23 21.60 -15.37
CA ASP A 396 11.65 21.24 -15.13
C ASP A 396 11.85 20.49 -13.80
N ASN A 397 10.96 20.72 -12.83
CA ASN A 397 11.02 20.05 -11.52
C ASN A 397 10.24 18.72 -11.49
N LEU A 398 9.46 18.41 -12.53
CA LEU A 398 8.62 17.21 -12.63
C LEU A 398 7.59 17.15 -11.49
N GLU A 399 7.00 18.28 -11.13
CA GLU A 399 6.09 18.42 -9.99
C GLU A 399 4.64 18.61 -10.41
N MET A 400 4.36 18.75 -11.71
CA MET A 400 3.04 19.13 -12.20
C MET A 400 2.29 17.93 -12.76
N LEU A 401 1.03 17.80 -12.35
CA LEU A 401 0.03 16.89 -12.89
C LEU A 401 0.54 15.45 -13.01
N ASN A 402 0.51 14.86 -14.21
CA ASN A 402 0.97 13.47 -14.45
C ASN A 402 2.39 13.20 -13.93
N ARG A 403 3.34 14.09 -14.26
CA ARG A 403 4.73 13.94 -13.86
C ARG A 403 4.89 13.99 -12.35
N GLY A 404 4.23 14.95 -11.70
CA GLY A 404 4.19 15.06 -10.24
C GLY A 404 3.61 13.82 -9.57
N ASN A 405 2.47 13.34 -10.05
CA ASN A 405 1.82 12.13 -9.54
C ASN A 405 2.72 10.89 -9.67
N ALA A 406 3.27 10.63 -10.86
CA ALA A 406 4.15 9.50 -11.10
C ALA A 406 5.45 9.60 -10.29
N LYS A 407 6.09 10.78 -10.25
CA LYS A 407 7.29 11.04 -9.44
C LYS A 407 7.05 10.73 -7.97
N LEU A 408 5.94 11.21 -7.41
CA LEU A 408 5.62 11.00 -5.99
C LEU A 408 5.21 9.57 -5.69
N PHE A 409 4.49 8.88 -6.59
CA PHE A 409 4.23 7.45 -6.46
C PHE A 409 5.53 6.66 -6.29
N TRP A 410 6.49 6.86 -7.19
CA TRP A 410 7.76 6.13 -7.15
C TRP A 410 8.65 6.56 -5.98
N LYS A 411 8.53 7.79 -5.49
CA LYS A 411 9.15 8.23 -4.23
C LYS A 411 8.56 7.49 -3.04
N GLU A 412 7.23 7.43 -2.91
CA GLU A 412 6.56 6.70 -1.84
C GLU A 412 6.93 5.21 -1.86
N PHE A 413 6.98 4.63 -3.05
CA PHE A 413 7.31 3.22 -3.25
C PHE A 413 8.78 2.91 -2.89
N PHE A 414 9.76 3.55 -3.54
CA PHE A 414 11.17 3.19 -3.38
C PHE A 414 11.89 3.88 -2.22
N VAL A 415 11.59 5.15 -1.95
CA VAL A 415 12.27 5.93 -0.90
C VAL A 415 11.60 5.70 0.44
N ASN A 416 10.28 5.85 0.51
CA ASN A 416 9.52 5.66 1.75
C ASN A 416 9.15 4.19 2.02
N LYS A 417 9.61 3.27 1.16
CA LYS A 417 9.49 1.81 1.33
C LYS A 417 8.04 1.35 1.48
N LYS A 418 7.10 2.01 0.80
CA LYS A 418 5.67 1.64 0.78
C LYS A 418 5.44 0.68 -0.38
N PHE A 419 5.73 -0.59 -0.16
CA PHE A 419 5.68 -1.60 -1.22
C PHE A 419 4.28 -2.18 -1.46
N GLN A 420 3.31 -1.89 -0.59
CA GLN A 420 1.90 -2.14 -0.87
C GLN A 420 1.38 -1.14 -1.91
N GLN A 421 0.93 -1.64 -3.05
CA GLN A 421 0.55 -0.82 -4.20
C GLN A 421 -0.57 0.19 -3.91
N GLY A 422 -1.59 -0.20 -3.13
CA GLY A 422 -2.67 0.72 -2.72
C GLY A 422 -2.12 1.83 -1.85
N ARG A 423 -1.35 1.47 -0.82
CA ARG A 423 -0.74 2.45 0.09
C ARG A 423 0.15 3.46 -0.63
N ALA A 424 1.02 2.98 -1.53
CA ALA A 424 1.88 3.86 -2.31
C ALA A 424 1.07 4.87 -3.14
N LEU A 425 0.00 4.41 -3.80
CA LEU A 425 -0.86 5.26 -4.63
C LEU A 425 -1.55 6.36 -3.81
N TYR A 426 -2.26 6.01 -2.76
CA TYR A 426 -3.02 6.99 -1.98
C TYR A 426 -2.12 7.92 -1.17
N ASP A 427 -1.05 7.39 -0.57
CA ASP A 427 -0.09 8.24 0.13
C ASP A 427 0.61 9.20 -0.84
N SER A 428 0.83 8.82 -2.11
CA SER A 428 1.37 9.75 -3.12
C SER A 428 0.39 10.85 -3.51
N LYS A 429 -0.93 10.59 -3.48
CA LYS A 429 -1.96 11.62 -3.69
C LYS A 429 -1.93 12.63 -2.55
N GLY A 430 -1.84 12.15 -1.31
CA GLY A 430 -1.65 13.00 -0.12
C GLY A 430 -0.35 13.82 -0.19
N ALA A 431 0.76 13.19 -0.61
CA ALA A 431 2.03 13.88 -0.82
C ALA A 431 1.95 14.95 -1.93
N TYR A 432 1.12 14.72 -2.95
CA TYR A 432 0.93 15.64 -4.06
C TYR A 432 0.19 16.90 -3.64
N ILE A 433 -0.96 16.77 -2.98
CA ILE A 433 -1.75 17.92 -2.49
C ILE A 433 -1.07 18.69 -1.34
N THR A 434 -0.04 18.10 -0.71
CA THR A 434 0.78 18.75 0.32
C THR A 434 2.18 19.13 -0.17
N SER A 435 2.45 19.02 -1.48
CA SER A 435 3.72 19.36 -2.09
C SER A 435 3.97 20.88 -2.13
N ASP A 436 5.22 21.29 -2.39
CA ASP A 436 5.54 22.70 -2.59
C ASP A 436 4.81 23.28 -3.83
N TYR A 437 4.53 22.47 -4.86
CA TYR A 437 3.72 22.86 -6.03
C TYR A 437 2.29 23.25 -5.62
N TYR A 438 1.69 22.54 -4.66
CA TYR A 438 0.37 22.88 -4.10
C TYR A 438 0.39 23.99 -3.07
N LEU A 439 1.32 23.93 -2.12
CA LEU A 439 1.33 24.84 -0.97
C LEU A 439 1.89 26.23 -1.30
N ARG A 440 2.68 26.34 -2.38
CA ARG A 440 3.38 27.59 -2.75
C ARG A 440 3.30 27.92 -4.24
N GLY A 441 2.88 26.97 -5.08
CA GLY A 441 2.74 27.16 -6.52
C GLY A 441 1.33 27.56 -6.93
N GLU A 442 0.99 27.25 -8.18
CA GLU A 442 -0.30 27.59 -8.79
C GLU A 442 -1.32 26.43 -8.77
N ALA A 443 -0.92 25.28 -8.21
CA ALA A 443 -1.81 24.12 -8.12
C ALA A 443 -2.94 24.38 -7.11
N SER A 444 -4.14 23.92 -7.44
CA SER A 444 -5.29 23.99 -6.54
C SER A 444 -6.29 22.89 -6.88
N THR A 445 -6.93 22.31 -5.87
CA THR A 445 -8.10 21.47 -6.08
C THR A 445 -9.31 22.26 -6.57
N ASP A 446 -9.26 23.59 -6.68
CA ASP A 446 -10.31 24.36 -7.36
C ASP A 446 -10.24 24.24 -8.90
N LEU A 447 -9.11 23.76 -9.44
CA LEU A 447 -8.88 23.64 -10.87
C LEU A 447 -9.27 22.24 -11.37
N ASP A 448 -10.24 22.16 -12.28
CA ASP A 448 -10.81 20.88 -12.73
C ASP A 448 -9.77 19.91 -13.29
N PHE A 449 -8.81 20.41 -14.09
CA PHE A 449 -7.75 19.57 -14.69
C PHE A 449 -6.83 18.95 -13.63
N GLU A 450 -6.60 19.67 -12.55
CA GLU A 450 -5.75 19.26 -11.43
C GLU A 450 -6.48 18.20 -10.57
N ARG A 451 -7.75 18.48 -10.20
CA ARG A 451 -8.64 17.52 -9.53
C ARG A 451 -8.72 16.20 -10.29
N LYS A 452 -8.93 16.27 -11.60
CA LYS A 452 -9.10 15.09 -12.45
C LYS A 452 -7.85 14.21 -12.43
N ASN A 453 -6.67 14.81 -12.49
CA ASN A 453 -5.40 14.07 -12.44
C ASN A 453 -5.24 13.29 -11.14
N ILE A 454 -5.73 13.79 -10.01
CA ILE A 454 -5.72 13.04 -8.74
C ILE A 454 -6.78 11.92 -8.77
N LEU A 455 -8.00 12.21 -9.23
CA LEU A 455 -9.13 11.28 -9.13
C LEU A 455 -9.05 10.12 -10.14
N THR A 456 -8.48 10.34 -11.32
CA THR A 456 -8.56 9.37 -12.42
C THR A 456 -7.51 8.25 -12.36
N TYR A 457 -6.41 8.43 -11.62
CA TYR A 457 -5.45 7.34 -11.40
C TYR A 457 -5.95 6.41 -10.29
N CYS A 458 -6.52 5.27 -10.67
CA CYS A 458 -6.99 4.23 -9.75
C CYS A 458 -6.12 2.97 -9.85
N LEU A 459 -6.21 2.11 -8.84
CA LEU A 459 -5.52 0.82 -8.79
C LEU A 459 -6.45 -0.29 -9.27
N LEU A 460 -6.07 -0.98 -10.35
CA LEU A 460 -6.54 -2.32 -10.67
C LEU A 460 -5.61 -3.35 -10.01
N GLY A 461 -6.06 -3.99 -8.94
CA GLY A 461 -5.27 -4.94 -8.15
C GLY A 461 -5.68 -4.97 -6.68
N ASP A 462 -5.06 -5.88 -5.93
CA ASP A 462 -5.23 -5.97 -4.47
C ASP A 462 -4.43 -4.85 -3.76
N PRO A 463 -5.07 -3.93 -3.02
CA PRO A 463 -4.38 -2.80 -2.42
C PRO A 463 -3.39 -3.19 -1.30
N GLU A 464 -3.58 -4.35 -0.63
CA GLU A 464 -2.69 -4.84 0.44
C GLU A 464 -1.46 -5.56 -0.10
N LEU A 465 -1.51 -6.04 -1.35
CA LEU A 465 -0.45 -6.85 -1.92
C LEU A 465 0.87 -6.08 -1.95
N ASP A 466 1.91 -6.72 -1.41
CA ASP A 466 3.27 -6.19 -1.33
C ASP A 466 4.07 -6.60 -2.57
N ILE A 467 4.63 -5.62 -3.27
CA ILE A 467 5.39 -5.85 -4.50
C ILE A 467 6.82 -6.24 -4.17
N TYR A 468 7.29 -7.37 -4.71
CA TYR A 468 8.68 -7.77 -4.58
C TYR A 468 9.61 -6.75 -5.23
N THR A 469 10.70 -6.40 -4.54
CA THR A 469 11.80 -5.62 -5.12
C THR A 469 13.11 -6.40 -5.13
N ASN A 470 13.10 -7.63 -4.62
CA ASN A 470 14.22 -8.55 -4.68
C ASN A 470 13.72 -10.00 -4.67
N LYS A 471 14.62 -10.96 -4.91
CA LYS A 471 14.30 -12.37 -4.70
C LYS A 471 13.90 -12.57 -3.24
N PRO A 472 12.69 -13.08 -2.98
CA PRO A 472 12.23 -13.21 -1.63
C PRO A 472 12.95 -14.36 -0.93
N LYS A 473 12.97 -14.31 0.40
CA LYS A 473 13.63 -15.31 1.24
C LYS A 473 12.69 -15.80 2.32
N LEU A 474 13.07 -16.87 3.00
CA LEU A 474 12.41 -17.27 4.23
C LEU A 474 12.83 -16.33 5.38
N ALA A 475 11.94 -16.16 6.34
CA ALA A 475 12.30 -15.59 7.64
C ALA A 475 13.21 -16.56 8.40
N LEU A 476 14.12 -16.02 9.20
CA LEU A 476 14.86 -16.80 10.20
C LEU A 476 13.95 -17.02 11.42
N ASN A 477 13.94 -18.24 11.98
CA ASN A 477 13.12 -18.54 13.17
C ASN A 477 13.54 -17.62 14.34
N PRO A 478 12.68 -16.70 14.81
CA PRO A 478 13.01 -15.83 15.93
C PRO A 478 12.73 -16.49 17.30
N PHE A 479 11.99 -17.59 17.34
CA PHE A 479 11.56 -18.27 18.58
C PHE A 479 12.55 -19.36 18.97
N THR A 480 13.75 -18.94 19.39
CA THR A 480 14.84 -19.86 19.76
C THR A 480 15.01 -20.08 21.26
N GLU A 481 14.42 -19.22 22.08
CA GLU A 481 14.44 -19.29 23.53
C GLU A 481 13.11 -19.82 24.08
N ASN A 482 13.12 -20.23 25.35
CA ASN A 482 11.88 -20.61 26.05
C ASN A 482 10.97 -19.38 26.19
N ILE A 483 9.68 -19.57 25.87
CA ILE A 483 8.65 -18.56 26.06
C ILE A 483 7.74 -19.03 27.19
N TYR A 484 7.57 -18.21 28.21
CA TYR A 484 6.71 -18.50 29.35
C TYR A 484 5.31 -17.96 29.11
N GLU A 485 4.31 -18.60 29.73
CA GLU A 485 2.95 -18.07 29.73
C GLU A 485 2.90 -16.63 30.28
N GLY A 486 2.05 -15.77 29.72
CA GLY A 486 1.97 -14.37 30.14
C GLY A 486 3.17 -13.48 29.76
N GLN A 487 4.27 -14.02 29.22
CA GLN A 487 5.49 -13.27 28.90
C GLN A 487 5.25 -12.17 27.85
N LEU A 488 5.90 -11.01 28.04
CA LEU A 488 6.10 -10.04 26.95
C LEU A 488 7.27 -10.50 26.09
N VAL A 489 6.96 -10.98 24.90
CA VAL A 489 7.94 -11.41 23.90
C VAL A 489 8.37 -10.19 23.10
N SER A 490 9.68 -10.01 22.93
CA SER A 490 10.26 -8.96 22.08
C SER A 490 11.34 -9.59 21.20
N ILE A 491 11.11 -9.56 19.88
CA ILE A 491 11.94 -10.26 18.89
C ILE A 491 12.25 -9.35 17.71
N THR A 492 13.42 -9.51 17.09
CA THR A 492 13.76 -8.86 15.84
C THR A 492 13.52 -9.81 14.68
N ILE A 493 12.72 -9.39 13.69
CA ILE A 493 12.46 -10.20 12.49
C ILE A 493 13.59 -10.03 11.48
N ARG A 494 14.09 -11.16 11.00
CA ARG A 494 15.18 -11.22 10.03
C ARG A 494 14.88 -12.20 8.91
N ASP A 495 15.43 -11.95 7.73
CA ASP A 495 15.51 -12.94 6.67
C ASP A 495 16.54 -14.04 7.01
N PHE A 496 16.56 -15.11 6.22
CA PHE A 496 17.49 -16.23 6.41
C PHE A 496 18.99 -15.85 6.32
N ASN A 497 19.32 -14.66 5.79
CA ASN A 497 20.68 -14.13 5.74
C ASN A 497 21.00 -13.20 6.92
N GLY A 498 20.06 -13.01 7.85
CA GLY A 498 20.21 -12.14 9.03
C GLY A 498 19.88 -10.67 8.80
N LYS A 499 19.43 -10.27 7.60
CA LYS A 499 18.99 -8.89 7.32
C LYS A 499 17.67 -8.64 8.03
N THR A 500 17.53 -7.49 8.69
CA THR A 500 16.26 -7.09 9.33
C THR A 500 15.15 -6.90 8.32
N VAL A 501 13.92 -7.22 8.72
CA VAL A 501 12.71 -7.04 7.90
C VAL A 501 11.74 -6.10 8.63
N PRO A 502 11.85 -4.77 8.41
CA PRO A 502 10.94 -3.79 8.99
C PRO A 502 9.49 -4.07 8.60
N TYR A 503 8.56 -3.70 9.48
CA TYR A 503 7.11 -3.86 9.26
C TYR A 503 6.64 -5.28 8.95
N ALA A 504 7.48 -6.30 9.18
CA ALA A 504 7.10 -7.70 9.06
C ALA A 504 5.90 -8.00 9.97
N ARG A 505 5.03 -8.87 9.47
CA ARG A 505 3.84 -9.33 10.17
C ARG A 505 4.11 -10.68 10.81
N VAL A 506 3.76 -10.82 12.08
CA VAL A 506 3.84 -12.06 12.85
C VAL A 506 2.42 -12.43 13.27
N TYR A 507 1.84 -13.38 12.56
CA TYR A 507 0.54 -13.95 12.88
C TYR A 507 0.71 -15.15 13.80
N LEU A 508 0.11 -15.11 14.98
CA LEU A 508 0.15 -16.18 15.98
C LEU A 508 -1.22 -16.79 16.15
N ARG A 509 -1.34 -18.11 16.06
CA ARG A 509 -2.58 -18.84 16.29
C ARG A 509 -2.39 -19.96 17.31
N GLY A 510 -3.13 -19.87 18.41
CA GLY A 510 -3.20 -20.91 19.44
C GLY A 510 -3.97 -22.14 18.97
N SER A 511 -3.71 -23.26 19.61
CA SER A 511 -4.45 -24.51 19.44
C SER A 511 -5.92 -24.40 19.88
N ASP A 512 -6.23 -23.44 20.76
CA ASP A 512 -7.59 -23.07 21.14
C ASP A 512 -8.36 -22.27 20.06
N GLY A 513 -7.72 -21.98 18.93
CA GLY A 513 -8.30 -21.30 17.78
C GLY A 513 -8.20 -19.77 17.84
N LYS A 514 -7.70 -19.19 18.93
CA LYS A 514 -7.50 -17.74 19.07
C LYS A 514 -6.25 -17.30 18.35
N TYR A 515 -6.19 -16.03 17.97
CA TYR A 515 -5.05 -15.51 17.23
C TYR A 515 -4.79 -14.04 17.50
N HIS A 516 -3.56 -13.63 17.22
CA HIS A 516 -3.12 -12.26 17.31
C HIS A 516 -2.11 -11.98 16.19
N THR A 517 -2.24 -10.81 15.56
CA THR A 517 -1.25 -10.32 14.61
C THR A 517 -0.45 -9.20 15.26
N ALA A 518 0.87 -9.36 15.31
CA ALA A 518 1.80 -8.33 15.72
C ALA A 518 2.59 -7.83 14.50
N TYR A 519 2.91 -6.54 14.50
CA TYR A 519 3.63 -5.87 13.43
C TYR A 519 4.97 -5.38 13.92
N ALA A 520 6.02 -5.57 13.13
CA ALA A 520 7.33 -5.04 13.42
C ALA A 520 7.33 -3.52 13.21
N ASP A 521 8.18 -2.80 13.93
CA ASP A 521 8.44 -1.40 13.67
C ASP A 521 9.46 -1.20 12.52
N GLU A 522 9.91 0.04 12.33
CA GLU A 522 10.93 0.41 11.35
C GLU A 522 12.30 -0.26 11.60
N ASN A 523 12.55 -0.72 12.83
CA ASN A 523 13.78 -1.42 13.25
C ASN A 523 13.62 -2.94 13.20
N ALA A 524 12.51 -3.43 12.64
CA ALA A 524 12.12 -4.84 12.61
C ALA A 524 11.87 -5.45 14.01
N LEU A 525 11.63 -4.63 15.03
CA LEU A 525 11.30 -5.11 16.38
C LEU A 525 9.79 -5.34 16.48
N VAL A 526 9.41 -6.56 16.89
CA VAL A 526 8.04 -6.94 17.21
C VAL A 526 7.96 -7.17 18.70
N SER A 527 6.93 -6.62 19.35
CA SER A 527 6.63 -6.91 20.75
C SER A 527 5.16 -7.30 20.93
N PHE A 528 4.92 -8.44 21.57
CA PHE A 528 3.56 -8.91 21.88
C PHE A 528 3.58 -9.70 23.19
N ARG A 529 2.46 -9.73 23.90
CA ARG A 529 2.32 -10.54 25.11
C ARG A 529 1.50 -11.78 24.80
N VAL A 530 2.01 -12.95 25.19
CA VAL A 530 1.26 -14.22 25.09
C VAL A 530 0.26 -14.32 26.25
N PRO A 531 -0.91 -14.94 26.05
CA PRO A 531 -1.84 -15.27 27.13
C PRO A 531 -1.18 -16.09 28.25
N ALA A 532 -1.74 -15.99 29.47
CA ALA A 532 -1.37 -16.86 30.60
C ALA A 532 -2.03 -18.24 30.42
N GLN A 533 -1.47 -19.03 29.51
CA GLN A 533 -1.85 -20.40 29.21
C GLN A 533 -0.59 -21.25 29.13
N GLU A 534 -0.34 -22.08 30.13
CA GLU A 534 0.74 -23.06 30.12
C GLU A 534 0.52 -24.16 29.06
N ASN A 535 1.61 -24.64 28.47
CA ASN A 535 1.63 -25.72 27.47
C ASN A 535 0.78 -25.45 26.22
N GLU A 536 0.49 -24.18 25.92
CA GLU A 536 -0.24 -23.79 24.72
C GLU A 536 0.70 -23.77 23.51
N VAL A 537 0.27 -24.39 22.41
CA VAL A 537 1.03 -24.41 21.15
C VAL A 537 0.56 -23.26 20.27
N TYR A 538 1.50 -22.37 19.90
CA TYR A 538 1.26 -21.32 18.93
C TYR A 538 1.88 -21.69 17.59
N ASN A 539 1.06 -21.79 16.55
CA ASN A 539 1.52 -21.80 15.17
C ASN A 539 1.73 -20.35 14.72
N VAL A 540 2.86 -20.08 14.07
CA VAL A 540 3.25 -18.73 13.68
C VAL A 540 3.49 -18.66 12.18
N THR A 541 2.87 -17.68 11.53
CA THR A 541 3.15 -17.30 10.15
C THR A 541 3.85 -15.94 10.14
N ILE A 542 5.03 -15.87 9.54
CA ILE A 542 5.78 -14.62 9.33
C ILE A 542 5.72 -14.25 7.85
N THR A 543 5.23 -13.04 7.56
CA THR A 543 5.24 -12.42 6.23
C THR A 543 5.84 -11.03 6.28
N GLY A 544 6.28 -10.49 5.15
CA GLY A 544 6.87 -9.16 5.07
C GLY A 544 7.49 -8.91 3.70
N HIS A 545 7.96 -7.69 3.49
CA HIS A 545 8.55 -7.29 2.21
C HIS A 545 9.74 -8.18 1.82
N ASN A 546 9.72 -8.71 0.60
CA ASN A 546 10.70 -9.69 0.09
C ASN A 546 10.85 -10.95 0.96
N LEU A 547 9.77 -11.39 1.63
CA LEU A 547 9.69 -12.71 2.25
C LEU A 547 8.71 -13.61 1.51
N ILE A 548 9.04 -14.89 1.43
CA ILE A 548 8.05 -15.97 1.22
C ILE A 548 7.47 -16.31 2.61
N PRO A 549 6.17 -16.60 2.72
CA PRO A 549 5.55 -16.98 3.98
C PRO A 549 6.35 -18.07 4.71
N SER A 550 6.68 -17.81 5.96
CA SER A 550 7.51 -18.69 6.78
C SER A 550 6.73 -19.14 8.00
N TYR A 551 6.78 -20.45 8.27
CA TYR A 551 5.95 -21.10 9.27
C TYR A 551 6.81 -21.64 10.41
N PHE A 552 6.44 -21.30 11.64
CA PHE A 552 7.11 -21.73 12.87
C PHE A 552 6.07 -22.18 13.90
N ASN A 553 6.55 -22.73 15.01
CA ASN A 553 5.75 -22.91 16.20
C ASN A 553 6.61 -22.78 17.45
N PHE A 554 5.95 -22.51 18.57
CA PHE A 554 6.53 -22.64 19.91
C PHE A 554 5.46 -23.10 20.90
N THR A 555 5.90 -23.54 22.06
CA THR A 555 5.01 -23.96 23.16
C THR A 555 5.35 -23.15 24.40
N THR A 556 4.34 -22.59 25.05
CA THR A 556 4.54 -21.85 26.30
C THR A 556 4.87 -22.79 27.45
N ILE A 557 5.76 -22.35 28.34
CA ILE A 557 6.13 -23.06 29.55
C ILE A 557 5.44 -22.41 30.75
N PRO A 558 4.98 -23.18 31.75
CA PRO A 558 4.45 -22.63 32.98
C PRO A 558 5.41 -21.63 33.64
N ASP A 559 4.90 -20.47 34.05
CA ASP A 559 5.68 -19.53 34.88
C ASP A 559 5.60 -19.99 36.33
N THR A 560 6.38 -21.01 36.66
CA THR A 560 6.39 -21.68 37.98
C THR A 560 7.48 -21.15 38.91
N THR A 561 8.17 -20.09 38.51
CA THR A 561 9.20 -19.44 39.32
C THR A 561 8.60 -18.35 40.20
N ASN A 562 8.59 -18.59 41.52
CA ASN A 562 8.27 -17.62 42.58
C ASN A 562 8.99 -16.29 42.40
#